data_AF-A0A1C0ZW09-F1
#
_entry.id   AF-A0A1C0ZW09-F1
#
_cell.length_a   1.000
_cell.length_b   1.000
_cell.length_c   1.000
_cell.angle_alpha   90.00
_cell.angle_beta   90.00
_cell.angle_gamma   90.00
#
_symmetry.space_group_name_H-M   'P 1'
#
loop_
_entity.id
_entity.type
_entity.pdbx_description
1 polymer ?
#
loop_
_entity_poly.entity_id
_entity_poly.type
_entity_poly.pdbx_seq_one_letter_code
_entity_poly.pdbx_strand_id
1 'polypeptide(L)'
;MTTELELARAKDIFTQYQGNTIQMHRAGLLETYKAFEISKETEHQWAKELIDRYISELSIRDWEAFSRLASLARDFKDIRILTNVVSFVSKHIMSSDSLVKLMVAESMIEMLTCLKTAITQDILYESLQITKRILDDIMSKPLILDPGHELAAFNLRDKKSLNLRANRSVEALRGLLS
;
A
#
# COMPACT_ATOMS: atom_id res chain seq x y z
N MET A 1 33.86 -9.66 2.00
CA MET A 1 33.05 -10.22 0.89
C MET A 1 31.97 -11.07 1.51
N THR A 2 30.72 -10.63 1.41
CA THR A 2 29.54 -11.36 1.87
C THR A 2 29.37 -12.63 1.02
N THR A 3 29.21 -13.78 1.65
CA THR A 3 29.01 -15.07 0.97
C THR A 3 27.61 -15.15 0.33
N GLU A 4 27.40 -16.05 -0.64
CA GLU A 4 26.08 -16.23 -1.27
C GLU A 4 24.98 -16.60 -0.25
N LEU A 5 25.33 -17.37 0.78
CA LEU A 5 24.40 -17.75 1.85
C LEU A 5 24.01 -16.55 2.73
N GLU A 6 24.97 -15.68 3.03
CA GLU A 6 24.72 -14.45 3.78
C GLU A 6 23.88 -13.46 2.97
N LEU A 7 24.12 -13.36 1.66
CA LEU A 7 23.32 -12.53 0.77
C LEU A 7 21.87 -13.01 0.68
N ALA A 8 21.65 -14.33 0.57
CA ALA A 8 20.31 -14.91 0.58
C ALA A 8 19.58 -14.60 1.91
N ARG A 9 20.26 -14.80 3.04
CA ARG A 9 19.70 -14.49 4.36
C ARG A 9 19.39 -12.99 4.54
N ALA A 10 20.26 -12.11 4.06
CA ALA A 10 20.03 -10.68 4.07
C ALA A 10 18.77 -10.33 3.26
N LYS A 11 18.63 -10.92 2.06
CA LYS A 11 17.47 -10.72 1.19
C LYS A 11 16.17 -11.23 1.82
N ASP A 12 16.20 -12.34 2.55
CA ASP A 12 15.04 -12.87 3.26
C ASP A 12 14.57 -11.91 4.35
N ILE A 13 15.49 -11.39 5.17
CA ILE A 13 15.18 -10.38 6.19
C ILE A 13 14.64 -9.11 5.52
N PHE A 14 15.31 -8.64 4.46
CA PHE A 14 14.85 -7.48 3.70
C PHE A 14 13.42 -7.68 3.16
N THR A 15 13.13 -8.85 2.58
CA THR A 15 11.82 -9.18 2.01
C THR A 15 10.75 -9.27 3.07
N GLN A 16 11.04 -9.90 4.21
CA GLN A 16 10.10 -10.08 5.31
C GLN A 16 9.64 -8.74 5.90
N TYR A 17 10.57 -7.78 6.01
CA TYR A 17 10.29 -6.46 6.59
C TYR A 17 10.22 -5.34 5.55
N GLN A 18 10.28 -5.66 4.25
CA GLN A 18 10.22 -4.71 3.14
C GLN A 18 11.24 -3.57 3.25
N GLY A 19 12.42 -3.84 3.81
CA GLY A 19 13.43 -2.82 4.08
C GLY A 19 13.14 -1.89 5.28
N ASN A 20 12.04 -2.11 6.02
CA ASN A 20 11.67 -1.28 7.16
C ASN A 20 12.56 -1.56 8.38
N THR A 21 13.53 -0.68 8.61
CA THR A 21 14.50 -0.80 9.71
C THR A 21 13.88 -0.76 11.11
N ILE A 22 12.76 -0.06 11.29
CA ILE A 22 12.05 0.00 12.57
C ILE A 22 11.43 -1.35 12.89
N GLN A 23 10.79 -2.01 11.91
CA GLN A 23 10.24 -3.34 12.09
C GLN A 23 11.34 -4.38 12.32
N MET A 24 12.45 -4.31 11.57
CA MET A 24 13.62 -5.17 11.80
C MET A 24 14.19 -4.99 13.22
N HIS A 25 14.25 -3.75 13.71
CA HIS A 25 14.72 -3.47 15.07
C HIS A 25 13.79 -4.08 16.12
N ARG A 26 12.48 -3.90 15.95
CA ARG A 26 11.46 -4.52 16.85
C ARG A 26 11.53 -6.05 16.83
N ALA A 27 11.94 -6.64 15.71
CA ALA A 27 12.15 -8.07 15.58
C ALA A 27 13.55 -8.56 16.05
N GLY A 28 14.44 -7.66 16.47
CA GLY A 28 15.80 -8.00 16.90
C GLY A 28 16.74 -8.40 15.77
N LEU A 29 16.37 -8.16 14.50
CA LEU A 29 17.13 -8.59 13.31
C LEU A 29 17.92 -7.46 12.65
N LEU A 30 17.74 -6.21 13.08
CA LEU A 30 18.38 -5.05 12.45
C LEU A 30 19.91 -5.14 12.47
N GLU A 31 20.50 -5.49 13.61
CA GLU A 31 21.97 -5.55 13.73
C GLU A 31 22.55 -6.72 12.93
N THR A 32 21.85 -7.86 12.89
CA THR A 32 22.20 -8.97 11.98
C THR A 32 22.16 -8.53 10.53
N TYR A 33 21.11 -7.80 10.14
CA TYR A 33 20.96 -7.32 8.77
C TYR A 33 22.07 -6.33 8.37
N LYS A 34 22.39 -5.36 9.25
CA LYS A 34 23.48 -4.39 9.02
C LYS A 34 24.84 -5.05 8.86
N ALA A 35 25.10 -6.14 9.59
CA ALA A 35 26.37 -6.87 9.52
C ALA A 35 26.64 -7.50 8.14
N PHE A 36 25.62 -7.67 7.29
CA PHE A 36 25.80 -8.13 5.92
C PHE A 36 26.33 -7.05 4.96
N GLU A 37 26.38 -5.78 5.42
CA GLU A 37 26.91 -4.62 4.66
C GLU A 37 26.30 -4.48 3.25
N ILE A 38 24.99 -4.75 3.15
CA ILE A 38 24.28 -4.67 1.88
C ILE A 38 24.30 -3.24 1.35
N SER A 39 24.74 -3.08 0.10
CA SER A 39 24.78 -1.78 -0.55
C SER A 39 23.37 -1.24 -0.78
N LYS A 40 23.23 0.09 -0.79
CA LYS A 40 21.95 0.75 -1.10
C LYS A 40 21.45 0.40 -2.50
N GLU A 41 22.34 0.20 -3.47
CA GLU A 41 21.95 -0.21 -4.82
C GLU A 41 21.29 -1.59 -4.81
N THR A 42 21.83 -2.53 -4.03
CA THR A 42 21.26 -3.87 -3.87
C THR A 42 19.89 -3.82 -3.20
N GLU A 43 19.71 -3.00 -2.16
CA GLU A 43 18.40 -2.80 -1.53
C GLU A 43 17.37 -2.23 -2.51
N HIS A 44 17.77 -1.27 -3.35
CA HIS A 44 16.89 -0.73 -4.39
C HIS A 44 16.50 -1.80 -5.40
N GLN A 45 17.44 -2.66 -5.81
CA GLN A 45 17.12 -3.76 -6.72
C GLN A 45 16.14 -4.75 -6.10
N TRP A 46 16.32 -5.14 -4.84
CA TRP A 46 15.37 -6.01 -4.13
C TRP A 46 14.01 -5.34 -3.95
N ALA A 47 13.97 -4.03 -3.66
CA ALA A 47 12.72 -3.29 -3.60
C ALA A 47 11.98 -3.30 -4.94
N LYS A 48 12.68 -3.14 -6.07
CA LYS A 48 12.07 -3.24 -7.41
C LYS A 48 11.45 -4.62 -7.62
N GLU A 49 12.14 -5.70 -7.25
CA GLU A 49 11.60 -7.05 -7.35
C GLU A 49 10.36 -7.26 -6.48
N LEU A 50 10.32 -6.69 -5.27
CA LEU A 50 9.13 -6.74 -4.40
C LEU A 50 7.97 -5.92 -4.97
N ILE A 51 8.25 -4.75 -5.53
CA ILE A 51 7.25 -3.92 -6.21
C ILE A 51 6.62 -4.71 -7.36
N ASP A 52 7.44 -5.28 -8.24
CA ASP A 52 6.95 -6.02 -9.41
C ASP A 52 6.12 -7.24 -8.98
N ARG A 53 6.54 -7.93 -7.89
CA ARG A 53 5.77 -9.03 -7.29
C ARG A 53 4.42 -8.56 -6.74
N TYR A 54 4.39 -7.52 -5.91
CA TYR A 54 3.13 -7.06 -5.32
C TYR A 54 2.19 -6.42 -6.35
N ILE A 55 2.71 -5.88 -7.44
CA ILE A 55 1.89 -5.44 -8.59
C ILE A 55 1.19 -6.64 -9.24
N SER A 56 1.87 -7.78 -9.40
CA SER A 56 1.23 -8.97 -9.99
C SER A 56 0.25 -9.68 -9.04
N GLU A 57 0.37 -9.43 -7.74
CA GLU A 57 -0.54 -9.92 -6.69
C GLU A 57 -1.76 -9.01 -6.45
N LEU A 58 -1.90 -7.89 -7.17
CA LEU A 58 -3.07 -7.01 -7.02
C LEU A 58 -4.38 -7.77 -7.27
N SER A 59 -5.33 -7.59 -6.36
CA SER A 59 -6.54 -8.38 -6.28
C SER A 59 -7.76 -7.51 -5.97
N ILE A 60 -8.93 -7.93 -6.43
CA ILE A 60 -10.21 -7.31 -6.04
C ILE A 60 -10.83 -7.96 -4.82
N ARG A 61 -10.23 -9.07 -4.34
CA ARG A 61 -10.74 -9.88 -3.22
C ARG A 61 -9.96 -9.68 -1.94
N ASP A 62 -8.83 -8.99 -1.99
CA ASP A 62 -8.00 -8.68 -0.84
C ASP A 62 -7.29 -7.35 -1.07
N TRP A 63 -6.72 -6.77 -0.01
CA TRP A 63 -6.03 -5.48 -0.05
C TRP A 63 -4.57 -5.59 0.38
N GLU A 64 -4.04 -6.80 0.59
CA GLU A 64 -2.74 -6.97 1.22
C GLU A 64 -1.63 -6.39 0.32
N ALA A 65 -1.64 -6.72 -0.97
CA ALA A 65 -0.69 -6.18 -1.94
C ALA A 65 -0.68 -4.64 -1.96
N PHE A 66 -1.85 -3.98 -1.85
CA PHE A 66 -1.93 -2.52 -1.80
C PHE A 66 -1.25 -1.95 -0.57
N SER A 67 -1.47 -2.56 0.61
CA SER A 67 -0.84 -2.10 1.86
C SER A 67 0.69 -2.26 1.84
N ARG A 68 1.18 -3.37 1.28
CA ARG A 68 2.61 -3.64 1.11
C ARG A 68 3.26 -2.65 0.13
N LEU A 69 2.58 -2.36 -0.98
CA LEU A 69 2.99 -1.34 -1.94
C LEU A 69 3.01 0.07 -1.33
N ALA A 70 2.04 0.41 -0.49
CA ALA A 70 2.01 1.71 0.19
C ALA A 70 3.22 1.87 1.14
N SER A 71 3.58 0.81 1.87
CA SER A 71 4.78 0.77 2.69
C SER A 71 6.06 0.98 1.86
N LEU A 72 6.21 0.25 0.74
CA LEU A 72 7.36 0.42 -0.16
C LEU A 72 7.42 1.82 -0.81
N ALA A 73 6.26 2.41 -1.14
CA ALA A 73 6.20 3.76 -1.68
C ALA A 73 6.69 4.82 -0.69
N ARG A 74 6.56 4.58 0.62
CA ARG A 74 7.09 5.48 1.65
C ARG A 74 8.61 5.55 1.60
N ASP A 75 9.27 4.41 1.46
CA ASP A 75 10.72 4.28 1.63
C ASP A 75 11.48 4.45 0.32
N PHE A 76 10.96 3.94 -0.79
CA PHE A 76 11.67 3.91 -2.09
C PHE A 76 11.17 4.93 -3.11
N LYS A 77 10.01 5.56 -2.86
CA LYS A 77 9.43 6.62 -3.72
C LYS A 77 9.29 6.24 -5.22
N ASP A 78 9.16 4.94 -5.53
CA ASP A 78 9.02 4.48 -6.91
C ASP A 78 7.63 4.81 -7.46
N ILE A 79 7.57 5.70 -8.44
CA ILE A 79 6.32 6.16 -9.07
C ILE A 79 5.55 5.03 -9.76
N ARG A 80 6.21 3.93 -10.14
CA ARG A 80 5.58 2.77 -10.79
C ARG A 80 4.54 2.12 -9.87
N ILE A 81 4.70 2.25 -8.56
CA ILE A 81 3.74 1.74 -7.58
C ILE A 81 2.37 2.38 -7.82
N LEU A 82 2.31 3.72 -7.78
CA LEU A 82 1.05 4.45 -7.89
C LEU A 82 0.43 4.25 -9.28
N THR A 83 1.21 4.32 -10.36
CA THR A 83 0.66 4.21 -11.72
C THR A 83 0.05 2.84 -11.99
N ASN A 84 0.67 1.75 -11.51
CA ASN A 84 0.10 0.40 -11.65
C ASN A 84 -1.13 0.20 -10.77
N VAL A 85 -1.09 0.69 -9.52
CA VAL A 85 -2.25 0.66 -8.61
C VAL A 85 -3.44 1.41 -9.21
N VAL A 86 -3.24 2.62 -9.71
CA VAL A 86 -4.28 3.44 -10.36
C VAL A 86 -4.85 2.74 -11.60
N SER A 87 -4.00 2.17 -12.45
CA SER A 87 -4.41 1.42 -13.63
C SER A 87 -5.26 0.19 -13.28
N PHE A 88 -4.89 -0.56 -12.24
CA PHE A 88 -5.67 -1.70 -11.76
C PHE A 88 -7.02 -1.27 -11.17
N VAL A 89 -6.97 -0.30 -10.25
CA VAL A 89 -8.13 0.15 -9.48
C VAL A 89 -9.19 0.76 -10.38
N SER A 90 -8.80 1.60 -11.33
CA SER A 90 -9.72 2.24 -12.29
C SER A 90 -10.56 1.22 -13.09
N LYS A 91 -10.03 0.03 -13.34
CA LYS A 91 -10.67 -1.02 -14.13
C LYS A 91 -11.49 -2.01 -13.28
N HIS A 92 -11.02 -2.31 -12.07
CA HIS A 92 -11.47 -3.52 -11.37
C HIS A 92 -12.11 -3.28 -10.00
N ILE A 93 -11.76 -2.22 -9.26
CA ILE A 93 -12.10 -2.15 -7.83
C ILE A 93 -13.60 -1.95 -7.54
N MET A 94 -14.35 -1.45 -8.52
CA MET A 94 -15.76 -1.05 -8.31
C MET A 94 -16.66 -2.26 -8.02
N SER A 95 -16.25 -3.47 -8.39
CA SER A 95 -16.96 -4.72 -8.10
C SER A 95 -16.56 -5.37 -6.78
N SER A 96 -15.51 -4.88 -6.10
CA SER A 96 -15.10 -5.38 -4.79
C SER A 96 -16.13 -5.07 -3.70
N ASP A 97 -16.05 -5.81 -2.59
CA ASP A 97 -16.83 -5.52 -1.40
C ASP A 97 -16.41 -4.20 -0.73
N SER A 98 -17.20 -3.78 0.26
CA SER A 98 -17.07 -2.47 0.90
C SER A 98 -15.79 -2.32 1.72
N LEU A 99 -15.30 -3.40 2.33
CA LEU A 99 -14.08 -3.39 3.13
C LEU A 99 -12.84 -3.31 2.24
N VAL A 100 -12.76 -4.12 1.18
CA VAL A 100 -11.66 -4.05 0.20
C VAL A 100 -11.55 -2.64 -0.36
N LYS A 101 -12.66 -2.05 -0.82
CA LYS A 101 -12.68 -0.67 -1.32
C LYS A 101 -12.12 0.33 -0.32
N LEU A 102 -12.51 0.22 0.96
CA LEU A 102 -12.03 1.14 1.99
C LEU A 102 -10.51 1.00 2.18
N MET A 103 -10.02 -0.23 2.31
CA MET A 103 -8.61 -0.50 2.55
C MET A 103 -7.73 -0.09 1.36
N VAL A 104 -8.21 -0.31 0.13
CA VAL A 104 -7.54 0.17 -1.08
C VAL A 104 -7.52 1.69 -1.14
N ALA A 105 -8.64 2.37 -0.86
CA ALA A 105 -8.69 3.82 -0.86
C ALA A 105 -7.73 4.44 0.17
N GLU A 106 -7.63 3.86 1.37
CA GLU A 106 -6.67 4.30 2.40
C GLU A 106 -5.21 4.07 1.95
N SER A 107 -4.92 2.91 1.34
CA SER A 107 -3.60 2.63 0.79
C SER A 107 -3.21 3.62 -0.32
N MET A 108 -4.17 3.99 -1.18
CA MET A 108 -3.95 5.01 -2.22
C MET A 108 -3.66 6.39 -1.62
N ILE A 109 -4.39 6.81 -0.58
CA ILE A 109 -4.12 8.08 0.13
C ILE A 109 -2.71 8.09 0.71
N GLU A 110 -2.27 6.98 1.29
CA GLU A 110 -0.92 6.85 1.82
C GLU A 110 0.15 6.95 0.73
N MET A 111 -0.03 6.23 -0.39
CA MET A 111 0.87 6.33 -1.55
C MET A 111 0.92 7.76 -2.08
N LEU A 112 -0.22 8.42 -2.22
CA LEU A 112 -0.29 9.81 -2.69
C LEU A 112 0.42 10.77 -1.75
N THR A 113 0.23 10.61 -0.44
CA THR A 113 0.92 11.41 0.58
C THR A 113 2.43 11.25 0.45
N CYS A 114 2.90 10.02 0.22
CA CYS A 114 4.32 9.70 0.11
C CYS A 114 4.95 10.13 -1.22
N LEU A 115 4.19 10.12 -2.30
CA LEU A 115 4.69 10.31 -3.67
C LEU A 115 4.35 11.69 -4.26
N LYS A 116 3.58 12.54 -3.57
CA LYS A 116 3.09 13.83 -4.12
C LYS A 116 4.17 14.74 -4.72
N THR A 117 5.41 14.68 -4.23
CA THR A 117 6.52 15.49 -4.72
C THR A 117 7.29 14.84 -5.89
N ALA A 118 7.05 13.56 -6.15
CA ALA A 118 7.73 12.77 -7.18
C ALA A 118 6.87 12.54 -8.43
N ILE A 119 5.57 12.83 -8.37
CA ILE A 119 4.60 12.59 -9.45
C ILE A 119 4.21 13.90 -10.15
N THR A 120 3.73 13.79 -11.39
CA THR A 120 3.18 14.92 -12.13
C THR A 120 1.79 15.32 -11.61
N GLN A 121 1.38 16.56 -11.92
CA GLN A 121 0.04 17.04 -11.58
C GLN A 121 -1.07 16.18 -12.20
N ASP A 122 -0.86 15.67 -13.42
CA ASP A 122 -1.84 14.81 -14.09
C ASP A 122 -2.05 13.49 -13.34
N ILE A 123 -0.96 12.81 -12.96
CA ILE A 123 -1.01 11.56 -12.19
C ILE A 123 -1.65 11.82 -10.82
N LEU A 124 -1.28 12.93 -10.16
CA LEU A 124 -1.87 13.31 -8.89
C LEU A 124 -3.39 13.50 -9.02
N TYR A 125 -3.84 14.30 -9.98
CA TYR A 125 -5.26 14.59 -10.17
C TYR A 125 -6.06 13.34 -10.52
N GLU A 126 -5.58 12.52 -11.45
CA GLU A 126 -6.22 11.25 -11.82
C GLU A 126 -6.36 10.33 -10.60
N SER A 127 -5.29 10.17 -9.83
CA SER A 127 -5.28 9.32 -8.64
C SER A 127 -6.24 9.83 -7.56
N LEU A 128 -6.30 11.14 -7.34
CA LEU A 128 -7.26 11.76 -6.41
C LEU A 128 -8.70 11.51 -6.85
N GLN A 129 -9.02 11.67 -8.14
CA GLN A 129 -10.36 11.44 -8.67
C GLN A 129 -10.80 9.97 -8.51
N ILE A 130 -9.92 9.03 -8.84
CA ILE A 130 -10.20 7.60 -8.68
C ILE A 130 -10.41 7.25 -7.20
N THR A 131 -9.52 7.72 -6.32
CA THR A 131 -9.63 7.47 -4.88
C THR A 131 -10.93 8.04 -4.32
N LYS A 132 -11.28 9.28 -4.69
CA LYS A 132 -12.54 9.91 -4.28
C LYS A 132 -13.74 9.10 -4.76
N ARG A 133 -13.74 8.65 -6.01
CA ARG A 133 -14.82 7.82 -6.58
C ARG A 133 -15.05 6.54 -5.78
N ILE A 134 -13.99 5.88 -5.30
CA ILE A 134 -14.12 4.70 -4.43
C ILE A 134 -14.79 5.07 -3.12
N LEU A 135 -14.37 6.16 -2.49
CA LEU A 135 -14.94 6.63 -1.21
C LEU A 135 -16.42 7.03 -1.37
N ASP A 136 -16.77 7.72 -2.44
CA ASP A 136 -18.14 8.08 -2.78
C ASP A 136 -19.01 6.82 -3.03
N ASP A 137 -18.46 5.81 -3.72
CA ASP A 137 -19.11 4.52 -3.94
C ASP A 137 -19.39 3.80 -2.62
N ILE A 138 -18.39 3.75 -1.74
CA ILE A 138 -18.56 3.20 -0.38
C ILE A 138 -19.70 3.93 0.30
N MET A 139 -19.68 5.26 0.37
CA MET A 139 -20.68 6.00 1.15
C MET A 139 -22.10 5.88 0.62
N SER A 140 -22.26 5.79 -0.70
CA SER A 140 -23.57 5.77 -1.38
C SER A 140 -24.21 4.38 -1.48
N LYS A 141 -23.42 3.30 -1.47
CA LYS A 141 -23.94 1.94 -1.61
C LYS A 141 -24.15 1.22 -0.28
N PRO A 142 -25.02 0.19 -0.24
CA PRO A 142 -25.17 -0.68 0.93
C PRO A 142 -23.84 -1.33 1.35
N LEU A 143 -23.75 -1.74 2.61
CA LEU A 143 -22.64 -2.57 3.09
C LEU A 143 -22.72 -3.95 2.43
N ILE A 144 -21.66 -4.30 1.69
CA ILE A 144 -21.45 -5.62 1.09
C ILE A 144 -20.13 -6.14 1.63
N LEU A 145 -20.08 -7.40 2.07
CA LEU A 145 -18.90 -8.07 2.60
C LEU A 145 -18.80 -9.46 1.98
N ASP A 146 -17.62 -9.79 1.47
CA ASP A 146 -17.31 -11.13 1.01
C ASP A 146 -16.99 -12.05 2.21
N PRO A 147 -17.13 -13.38 2.06
CA PRO A 147 -16.76 -14.33 3.12
C PRO A 147 -15.31 -14.15 3.58
N GLY A 148 -15.11 -14.09 4.90
CA GLY A 148 -13.79 -13.84 5.51
C GLY A 148 -13.46 -12.37 5.75
N HIS A 149 -14.28 -11.43 5.28
CA HIS A 149 -14.07 -9.99 5.50
C HIS A 149 -14.85 -9.50 6.72
N GLU A 150 -14.24 -9.66 7.89
CA GLU A 150 -14.83 -9.29 9.16
C GLU A 150 -14.54 -7.83 9.53
N LEU A 151 -15.57 -7.00 9.63
CA LEU A 151 -15.45 -5.60 10.03
C LEU A 151 -14.73 -5.41 11.38
N ALA A 152 -14.98 -6.33 12.33
CA ALA A 152 -14.43 -6.25 13.68
C ALA A 152 -12.89 -6.27 13.70
N ALA A 153 -12.26 -7.03 12.78
CA ALA A 153 -10.81 -7.07 12.63
C ALA A 153 -10.21 -5.69 12.25
N PHE A 154 -11.04 -4.80 11.72
CA PHE A 154 -10.66 -3.44 11.30
C PHE A 154 -11.26 -2.34 12.18
N ASN A 155 -11.71 -2.68 13.39
CA ASN A 155 -12.38 -1.77 14.32
C ASN A 155 -13.64 -1.10 13.73
N LEU A 156 -14.32 -1.81 12.81
CA LEU A 156 -15.58 -1.39 12.22
C LEU A 156 -16.70 -2.25 12.81
N ARG A 157 -17.87 -1.64 13.02
CA ARG A 157 -19.03 -2.31 13.62
C ARG A 157 -20.13 -2.56 12.59
N ASP A 158 -20.35 -1.57 11.75
CA ASP A 158 -21.48 -1.51 10.83
C ASP A 158 -21.20 -0.54 9.67
N LYS A 159 -22.20 -0.39 8.81
CA LYS A 159 -22.20 0.58 7.71
C LYS A 159 -21.93 2.02 8.17
N LYS A 160 -22.47 2.43 9.31
CA LYS A 160 -22.28 3.79 9.82
C LYS A 160 -20.81 4.04 10.17
N SER A 161 -20.16 3.09 10.84
CA SER A 161 -18.73 3.16 11.16
C SER A 161 -17.84 3.15 9.91
N LEU A 162 -18.21 2.35 8.89
CA LEU A 162 -17.53 2.34 7.59
C LEU A 162 -17.63 3.70 6.89
N ASN A 163 -18.83 4.26 6.80
CA ASN A 163 -19.06 5.57 6.18
C ASN A 163 -18.35 6.70 6.93
N LEU A 164 -18.28 6.62 8.27
CA LEU A 164 -17.51 7.58 9.06
C LEU A 164 -16.01 7.52 8.73
N ARG A 165 -15.45 6.31 8.59
CA ARG A 165 -14.05 6.12 8.21
C ARG A 165 -13.78 6.58 6.78
N ALA A 166 -14.66 6.24 5.83
CA ALA A 166 -14.58 6.73 4.45
C ALA A 166 -14.62 8.27 4.38
N ASN A 167 -15.48 8.93 5.17
CA ASN A 167 -15.50 10.40 5.25
C ASN A 167 -14.18 10.98 5.77
N ARG A 168 -13.57 10.37 6.80
CA ARG A 168 -12.24 10.79 7.27
C ARG A 168 -11.19 10.69 6.17
N SER A 169 -11.26 9.62 5.36
CA SER A 169 -10.39 9.44 4.20
C SER A 169 -10.64 10.51 3.12
N VAL A 170 -11.88 10.95 2.91
CA VAL A 170 -12.18 12.11 2.03
C VAL A 170 -11.53 13.39 2.54
N GLU A 171 -11.59 13.66 3.84
CA GLU A 171 -10.92 14.84 4.41
C GLU A 171 -9.40 14.76 4.27
N ALA A 172 -8.80 13.58 4.48
CA ALA A 172 -7.38 13.36 4.25
C ALA A 172 -7.00 13.63 2.79
N LEU A 173 -7.83 13.16 1.84
CA LEU A 173 -7.64 13.39 0.41
C LEU A 173 -7.68 14.89 0.05
N ARG A 174 -8.60 15.65 0.67
CA ARG A 174 -8.67 17.12 0.47
C ARG A 174 -7.42 17.83 0.99
N GLY A 175 -6.86 17.38 2.10
CA GLY A 175 -5.61 17.91 2.65
C GLY A 175 -4.38 17.69 1.75
N LEU A 176 -4.48 16.88 0.69
CA LEU A 176 -3.40 16.72 -0.30
C LEU A 176 -3.43 17.80 -1.39
N LEU A 177 -4.54 18.52 -1.53
CA LEU A 177 -4.72 19.60 -2.52
C LEU A 177 -4.35 20.99 -1.97
N SER A 178 -4.14 21.11 -0.66
CA SER A 178 -3.66 22.31 0.04
C SER A 178 -2.15 22.32 0.16
#